data_AF-A0A9D7PUY4-F1
#
_entry.id   AF-A0A9D7PUY4-F1
#
_cell.length_a   1.000
_cell.length_b   1.000
_cell.length_c   1.000
_cell.angle_alpha   90.00
_cell.angle_beta   90.00
_cell.angle_gamma   90.00
#
_symmetry.space_group_name_H-M   'P 1'
#
loop_
_entity.id
_entity.type
_entity.pdbx_description
1 polymer ?
#
loop_
_entity_poly.entity_id
_entity_poly.type
_entity_poly.pdbx_seq_one_letter_code
_entity_poly.pdbx_strand_id
1 'polypeptide(L)'
;MVFLLAVTFIFVSCKDKKGNDEKEETPLYETAEFKEFYNKFSTDSAFQMDHVVFPLDGMKAPENDTMAVKHQWQREDWKIHTTFDDANGTFSVEMLDLAGKMVIEIISDESGLFSMERRFAKLSDGWNLIYYKEMGKYK
;
A
#
# COMPACT_ATOMS: atom_id res chain seq x y z
N MET A 1 -40.13 27.66 68.23
CA MET A 1 -39.42 26.61 67.48
C MET A 1 -38.17 27.23 66.89
N VAL A 2 -36.99 26.77 67.31
CA VAL A 2 -35.65 27.17 66.85
C VAL A 2 -34.88 25.88 66.51
N PHE A 3 -33.87 26.02 65.64
CA PHE A 3 -32.87 25.05 65.13
C PHE A 3 -33.33 24.26 63.88
N LEU A 4 -32.85 24.55 62.65
CA LEU A 4 -31.49 24.65 62.08
C LEU A 4 -30.84 23.26 61.88
N LEU A 5 -30.71 22.83 60.61
CA LEU A 5 -29.69 21.92 60.04
C LEU A 5 -30.10 21.69 58.56
N ALA A 6 -29.41 22.17 57.52
CA ALA A 6 -28.04 21.95 57.04
C ALA A 6 -27.96 20.90 55.90
N VAL A 7 -27.56 21.39 54.71
CA VAL A 7 -26.57 20.78 53.77
C VAL A 7 -27.09 19.55 52.98
N THR A 8 -27.04 19.44 51.65
CA THR A 8 -25.84 19.54 50.78
C THR A 8 -26.25 19.64 49.31
N PHE A 9 -25.57 20.52 48.56
CA PHE A 9 -25.43 20.47 47.10
C PHE A 9 -24.61 19.24 46.71
N ILE A 10 -25.05 18.46 45.72
CA ILE A 10 -24.15 17.61 44.94
C ILE A 10 -24.34 17.96 43.47
N PHE A 11 -23.42 18.78 42.97
CA PHE A 11 -23.15 18.93 41.55
C PHE A 11 -22.54 17.62 41.05
N VAL A 12 -23.31 16.82 40.31
CA VAL A 12 -22.74 15.73 39.52
C VAL A 12 -22.25 16.33 38.20
N SER A 13 -20.99 16.73 38.21
CA SER A 13 -20.19 16.97 37.03
C SER A 13 -19.80 15.63 36.42
N CYS A 14 -20.56 15.15 35.43
CA CYS A 14 -20.10 14.09 34.53
C CYS A 14 -19.25 14.71 33.44
N LYS A 15 -17.94 14.67 33.64
CA LYS A 15 -16.95 14.97 32.62
C LYS A 15 -16.52 13.64 31.98
N ASP A 16 -17.37 13.10 31.10
CA ASP A 16 -16.93 12.05 30.19
C ASP A 16 -16.10 12.69 29.08
N LYS A 17 -14.82 12.91 29.37
CA LYS A 17 -13.80 12.95 28.33
C LYS A 17 -13.68 11.52 27.81
N LYS A 18 -14.50 11.17 26.82
CA LYS A 18 -14.12 10.13 25.86
C LYS A 18 -12.88 10.64 25.14
N GLY A 19 -11.72 10.22 25.63
CA GLY A 19 -10.52 10.20 24.81
C GLY A 19 -10.87 9.37 23.59
N ASN A 20 -10.90 10.03 22.44
CA ASN A 20 -10.84 9.34 21.17
C ASN A 20 -9.41 8.78 21.11
N ASP A 21 -9.23 7.55 21.58
CA ASP A 21 -8.04 6.77 21.23
C ASP A 21 -8.19 6.44 19.73
N GLU A 22 -7.83 7.41 18.89
CA GLU A 22 -7.41 7.13 17.53
C GLU A 22 -6.15 6.28 17.66
N LYS A 23 -6.31 4.96 17.60
CA LYS A 23 -5.19 4.09 17.25
C LYS A 23 -4.74 4.55 15.88
N GLU A 24 -3.60 5.21 15.84
CA GLU A 24 -2.84 5.41 14.61
C GLU A 24 -2.53 4.01 14.06
N GLU A 25 -3.37 3.53 13.13
CA GLU A 25 -3.15 2.24 12.49
C GLU A 25 -1.86 2.34 11.70
N THR A 26 -0.89 1.50 12.06
CA THR A 26 0.37 1.40 11.32
C THR A 26 0.05 1.04 9.87
N PRO A 27 0.54 1.80 8.87
CA PRO A 27 0.29 1.50 7.48
C PRO A 27 0.71 0.06 7.13
N LEU A 28 -0.05 -0.63 6.29
CA LEU A 28 0.19 -2.03 5.94
C LEU A 28 1.63 -2.29 5.47
N TYR A 29 2.20 -1.38 4.68
CA TYR A 29 3.56 -1.51 4.15
C TYR A 29 4.66 -1.41 5.21
N GLU A 30 4.35 -0.88 6.39
CA GLU A 30 5.27 -0.83 7.52
C GLU A 30 5.23 -2.09 8.39
N THR A 31 4.20 -2.92 8.24
CA THR A 31 4.04 -4.16 9.01
C THR A 31 5.16 -5.16 8.71
N ALA A 32 5.57 -5.92 9.72
CA ALA A 32 6.59 -6.96 9.55
C ALA A 32 6.18 -7.99 8.49
N GLU A 33 4.91 -8.38 8.49
CA GLU A 33 4.35 -9.34 7.53
C GLU A 33 4.53 -8.89 6.08
N PHE A 34 4.16 -7.63 5.76
CA PHE A 34 4.32 -7.12 4.40
C PHE A 34 5.79 -6.99 4.01
N LYS A 35 6.65 -6.51 4.91
CA LYS A 35 8.10 -6.38 4.65
C LYS A 35 8.76 -7.72 4.37
N GLU A 36 8.41 -8.77 5.13
CA GLU A 36 8.89 -10.13 4.89
C GLU A 36 8.43 -10.66 3.53
N PHE A 37 7.14 -10.49 3.21
CA PHE A 37 6.60 -10.81 1.89
C PHE A 37 7.35 -10.08 0.77
N TYR A 38 7.45 -8.75 0.85
CA TYR A 38 8.03 -7.92 -0.20
C TYR A 38 9.51 -8.23 -0.44
N ASN A 39 10.27 -8.46 0.64
CA ASN A 39 11.66 -8.88 0.53
C ASN A 39 11.77 -10.23 -0.18
N LYS A 40 10.96 -11.23 0.19
CA LYS A 40 10.98 -12.54 -0.46
C LYS A 40 10.50 -12.46 -1.91
N PHE A 41 9.42 -11.72 -2.17
CA PHE A 41 8.92 -11.44 -3.51
C PHE A 41 9.99 -10.84 -4.43
N SER A 42 10.88 -10.01 -3.89
CA SER A 42 11.93 -9.32 -4.65
C SER A 42 13.24 -10.11 -4.79
N THR A 43 13.41 -11.23 -4.07
CA THR A 43 14.68 -11.97 -3.99
C THR A 43 14.57 -13.45 -4.37
N ASP A 44 13.36 -14.03 -4.34
CA ASP A 44 13.06 -15.41 -4.69
C ASP A 44 12.11 -15.44 -5.88
N SER A 45 12.63 -15.81 -7.06
CA SER A 45 11.87 -15.81 -8.31
C SER A 45 10.76 -16.86 -8.31
N ALA A 46 10.95 -18.02 -7.67
CA ALA A 46 9.90 -19.04 -7.58
C ALA A 46 8.75 -18.53 -6.69
N PHE A 47 9.10 -17.96 -5.53
CA PHE A 47 8.11 -17.33 -4.66
C PHE A 47 7.37 -16.19 -5.37
N GLN A 48 8.06 -15.37 -6.15
CA GLN A 48 7.43 -14.33 -6.96
C GLN A 48 6.40 -14.91 -7.93
N MET A 49 6.78 -15.93 -8.70
CA MET A 49 5.88 -16.57 -9.68
C MET A 49 4.64 -17.21 -9.05
N ASP A 50 4.73 -17.63 -7.78
CA ASP A 50 3.61 -18.19 -7.03
C ASP A 50 2.70 -17.12 -6.41
N HIS A 51 3.22 -15.90 -6.21
CA HIS A 51 2.49 -14.78 -5.59
C HIS A 51 2.14 -13.66 -6.58
N VAL A 52 2.12 -13.97 -7.88
CA VAL A 52 1.53 -13.12 -8.92
C VAL A 52 0.23 -13.78 -9.36
N VAL A 53 -0.86 -13.02 -9.30
CA VAL A 53 -2.16 -13.49 -9.81
C VAL A 53 -2.14 -13.40 -11.33
N PHE A 54 -1.93 -14.54 -11.99
CA PHE A 54 -2.02 -14.65 -13.45
C PHE A 54 -3.43 -15.07 -13.91
N PRO A 55 -3.94 -14.55 -15.05
CA PRO A 55 -3.37 -13.47 -15.85
C PRO A 55 -3.37 -12.15 -15.05
N LEU A 56 -2.22 -11.47 -15.04
CA LEU A 56 -2.05 -10.27 -14.23
C LEU A 56 -2.58 -9.06 -14.99
N ASP A 57 -3.59 -8.39 -14.45
CA ASP A 57 -4.14 -7.19 -15.05
C ASP A 57 -3.18 -5.99 -14.92
N GLY A 58 -3.20 -5.13 -15.93
CA GLY A 58 -2.77 -3.76 -15.76
C GLY A 58 -2.50 -3.00 -17.06
N MET A 59 -1.40 -2.27 -17.13
CA MET A 59 -1.12 -1.36 -18.25
C MET A 59 0.29 -1.50 -18.80
N LYS A 60 0.37 -1.76 -20.10
CA LYS A 60 1.64 -1.74 -20.84
C LYS A 60 2.04 -0.30 -21.13
N ALA A 61 3.34 -0.03 -21.04
CA ALA A 61 3.88 1.30 -21.29
C ALA A 61 3.61 1.75 -22.75
N PRO A 62 3.42 3.06 -22.98
CA PRO A 62 3.47 3.65 -24.32
C PRO A 62 4.73 3.29 -25.09
N GLU A 63 4.59 2.98 -26.38
CA GLU A 63 5.70 2.81 -27.31
C GLU A 63 5.54 3.84 -28.45
N ASN A 64 6.57 4.61 -28.79
CA ASN A 64 6.55 5.55 -29.93
C ASN A 64 5.36 6.54 -29.95
N ASP A 65 5.17 7.30 -28.86
CA ASP A 65 4.10 8.30 -28.70
C ASP A 65 2.66 7.76 -28.74
N THR A 66 2.46 6.44 -28.58
CA THR A 66 1.12 5.87 -28.41
C THR A 66 0.56 6.12 -27.01
N MET A 67 -0.73 5.86 -26.82
CA MET A 67 -1.31 5.80 -25.48
C MET A 67 -0.97 4.48 -24.79
N ALA A 68 -0.96 4.50 -23.45
CA ALA A 68 -0.86 3.29 -22.66
C ALA A 68 -2.09 2.41 -22.90
N VAL A 69 -1.89 1.09 -22.95
CA VAL A 69 -2.97 0.14 -23.23
C VAL A 69 -3.14 -0.82 -22.08
N LYS A 70 -4.40 -1.21 -21.82
CA LYS A 70 -4.68 -2.30 -20.90
C LYS A 70 -3.99 -3.57 -21.40
N HIS A 71 -3.41 -4.32 -20.48
CA HIS A 71 -2.68 -5.53 -20.79
C HIS A 71 -2.90 -6.58 -19.70
N GLN A 72 -2.73 -7.84 -20.07
CA GLN A 72 -2.80 -8.98 -19.18
C GLN A 72 -1.53 -9.80 -19.32
N TRP A 73 -0.60 -9.66 -18.38
CA TRP A 73 0.63 -10.46 -18.41
C TRP A 73 0.29 -11.92 -18.13
N GLN A 74 0.77 -12.80 -19.01
CA GLN A 74 0.70 -14.23 -18.80
C GLN A 74 1.89 -14.70 -17.96
N ARG A 75 1.76 -15.87 -17.35
CA ARG A 75 2.80 -16.48 -16.52
C ARG A 75 4.10 -16.67 -17.32
N GLU A 76 3.98 -17.04 -18.58
CA GLU A 76 5.09 -17.36 -19.47
C GLU A 76 5.86 -16.11 -19.92
N ASP A 77 5.20 -14.95 -19.95
CA ASP A 77 5.76 -13.67 -20.40
C ASP A 77 6.20 -12.76 -19.25
N TRP A 78 6.03 -13.22 -18.01
CA TRP A 78 6.36 -12.43 -16.82
C TRP A 78 7.87 -12.26 -16.67
N LYS A 79 8.29 -11.01 -16.47
CA LYS A 79 9.68 -10.67 -16.17
C LYS A 79 9.82 -10.59 -14.66
N ILE A 80 10.79 -11.33 -14.11
CA ILE A 80 11.05 -11.30 -12.67
C ILE A 80 11.49 -9.90 -12.26
N HIS A 81 10.77 -9.32 -11.30
CA HIS A 81 11.12 -8.04 -10.70
C HIS A 81 12.04 -8.24 -9.50
N THR A 82 13.05 -7.39 -9.36
CA THR A 82 13.91 -7.38 -8.17
C THR A 82 13.54 -6.21 -7.28
N THR A 83 14.26 -6.06 -6.16
CA THR A 83 14.23 -4.84 -5.38
C THR A 83 14.57 -3.66 -6.30
N PHE A 84 13.83 -2.57 -6.14
CA PHE A 84 14.06 -1.39 -6.96
C PHE A 84 15.39 -0.74 -6.57
N ASP A 85 16.24 -0.51 -7.58
CA ASP A 85 17.43 0.31 -7.48
C ASP A 85 17.02 1.74 -7.87
N ASP A 86 17.19 2.69 -6.95
CA ASP A 86 16.82 4.10 -7.18
C ASP A 86 17.68 4.81 -8.25
N ALA A 87 18.64 4.08 -8.83
CA ALA A 87 19.57 4.55 -9.85
C ALA A 87 20.29 5.82 -9.39
N ASN A 88 20.83 5.79 -8.17
CA ASN A 88 21.47 6.91 -7.48
C ASN A 88 20.53 8.10 -7.25
N GLY A 89 19.28 7.81 -6.85
CA GLY A 89 18.26 8.82 -6.53
C GLY A 89 17.52 9.42 -7.74
N THR A 90 17.67 8.85 -8.93
CA THR A 90 16.92 9.27 -10.13
C THR A 90 15.43 8.98 -10.00
N PHE A 91 15.09 7.95 -9.23
CA PHE A 91 13.73 7.51 -8.98
C PHE A 91 13.40 7.50 -7.50
N SER A 92 12.17 7.85 -7.16
CA SER A 92 11.61 7.73 -5.82
C SER A 92 10.66 6.53 -5.73
N VAL A 93 10.52 5.98 -4.52
CA VAL A 93 9.54 4.94 -4.20
C VAL A 93 8.54 5.51 -3.20
N GLU A 94 7.27 5.52 -3.58
CA GLU A 94 6.13 5.87 -2.72
C GLU A 94 5.34 4.60 -2.42
N MET A 95 5.00 4.39 -1.15
CA MET A 95 4.13 3.30 -0.69
C MET A 95 2.87 3.90 -0.09
N LEU A 96 1.72 3.42 -0.54
CA LEU A 96 0.40 3.86 -0.07
C LEU A 96 -0.36 2.68 0.49
N ASP A 97 -1.05 2.92 1.60
CA ASP A 97 -2.06 2.02 2.13
C ASP A 97 -3.43 2.42 1.61
N LEU A 98 -4.13 1.48 0.96
CA LEU A 98 -5.51 1.66 0.55
C LEU A 98 -6.44 0.85 1.45
N ALA A 99 -7.04 1.57 2.40
CA ALA A 99 -8.11 1.10 3.29
C ALA A 99 -7.77 -0.18 4.08
N GLY A 100 -6.51 -0.36 4.47
CA GLY A 100 -6.05 -1.51 5.26
C GLY A 100 -6.13 -2.84 4.52
N LYS A 101 -6.26 -2.81 3.18
CA LYS A 101 -6.47 -4.02 2.35
C LYS A 101 -5.45 -4.19 1.23
N MET A 102 -4.81 -3.12 0.82
CA MET A 102 -3.93 -3.11 -0.33
C MET A 102 -2.76 -2.17 -0.10
N VAL A 103 -1.57 -2.59 -0.54
CA VAL A 103 -0.40 -1.74 -0.63
C VAL A 103 -0.21 -1.37 -2.10
N ILE A 104 -0.07 -0.08 -2.39
CA ILE A 104 0.28 0.43 -3.72
C ILE A 104 1.71 0.95 -3.64
N GLU A 105 2.58 0.39 -4.47
CA GLU A 105 3.90 0.94 -4.69
C GLU A 105 3.91 1.72 -6.00
N ILE A 106 4.39 2.96 -5.94
CA ILE A 106 4.62 3.82 -7.10
C ILE A 106 6.10 4.13 -7.15
N ILE A 107 6.71 3.85 -8.29
CA ILE A 107 8.10 4.21 -8.56
C ILE A 107 8.06 5.27 -9.65
N SER A 108 8.69 6.41 -9.45
CA SER A 108 8.66 7.50 -10.43
C SER A 108 9.93 8.31 -10.48
N ASP A 109 10.22 8.92 -11.62
CA ASP A 109 11.27 9.93 -11.70
C ASP A 109 10.86 11.21 -10.96
N GLU A 110 11.80 12.13 -10.74
CA GLU A 110 11.52 13.40 -10.04
C GLU A 110 10.38 14.21 -10.67
N SER A 111 10.22 14.13 -12.00
CA SER A 111 9.15 14.84 -12.71
C SER A 111 7.79 14.12 -12.65
N GLY A 112 7.77 12.85 -12.22
CA GLY A 112 6.61 11.97 -12.26
C GLY A 112 6.11 11.66 -13.67
N LEU A 113 6.94 11.90 -14.68
CA LEU A 113 6.67 11.66 -16.09
C LEU A 113 6.81 10.18 -16.40
N PHE A 114 7.87 9.57 -15.88
CA PHE A 114 8.11 8.13 -15.91
C PHE A 114 7.63 7.52 -14.61
N SER A 115 6.78 6.50 -14.70
CA SER A 115 6.35 5.79 -13.51
C SER A 115 6.06 4.32 -13.76
N MET A 116 6.21 3.52 -12.72
CA MET A 116 5.75 2.15 -12.57
C MET A 116 4.79 2.09 -11.38
N GLU A 117 3.84 1.17 -11.41
CA GLU A 117 2.93 0.94 -10.28
C GLU A 117 2.74 -0.56 -10.05
N ARG A 118 2.83 -0.99 -8.80
CA ARG A 118 2.52 -2.36 -8.36
C ARG A 118 1.47 -2.30 -7.26
N ARG A 119 0.42 -3.13 -7.36
CA ARG A 119 -0.59 -3.23 -6.29
C ARG A 119 -0.58 -4.62 -5.69
N PHE A 120 -0.41 -4.68 -4.39
CA PHE A 120 -0.38 -5.90 -3.61
C PHE A 120 -1.62 -5.97 -2.74
N ALA A 121 -2.31 -7.11 -2.76
CA ALA A 121 -3.46 -7.35 -1.91
C ALA A 121 -3.31 -8.66 -1.15
N LYS A 122 -3.90 -8.73 0.03
CA LYS A 122 -3.92 -9.94 0.83
C LYS A 122 -5.10 -10.82 0.41
N LEU A 123 -4.80 -11.99 -0.14
CA LEU A 123 -5.75 -13.04 -0.52
C LEU A 123 -5.70 -14.17 0.54
N SER A 124 -6.39 -15.29 0.28
CA SER A 124 -6.48 -16.42 1.21
C SER A 124 -5.13 -17.10 1.49
N ASP A 125 -4.21 -17.05 0.54
CA ASP A 125 -2.86 -17.65 0.61
C ASP A 125 -1.77 -16.66 1.01
N GLY A 126 -2.11 -15.37 1.16
CA GLY A 126 -1.19 -14.33 1.60
C GLY A 126 -1.19 -13.12 0.67
N TRP A 127 -0.13 -12.33 0.75
CA TRP A 127 0.07 -11.16 -0.10
C TRP A 127 0.38 -11.57 -1.53
N ASN A 128 -0.28 -10.94 -2.50
CA ASN A 128 -0.11 -11.24 -3.91
C ASN A 128 -0.04 -9.94 -4.72
N LEU A 129 0.76 -9.93 -5.80
CA LEU A 129 0.68 -8.90 -6.83
C LEU A 129 -0.57 -9.14 -7.67
N ILE A 130 -1.45 -8.14 -7.70
CA ILE A 130 -2.76 -8.22 -8.39
C ILE A 130 -2.90 -7.21 -9.53
N TYR A 131 -1.97 -6.25 -9.64
CA TYR A 131 -1.95 -5.28 -10.73
C TYR A 131 -0.54 -4.77 -10.97
N TYR A 132 -0.20 -4.57 -12.24
CA TYR A 132 1.08 -3.99 -12.65
C TYR A 132 0.91 -2.93 -13.75
N LYS A 133 1.54 -1.76 -13.59
CA LYS A 133 1.72 -0.77 -14.66
C LYS A 133 3.20 -0.71 -14.98
N GLU A 134 3.55 -1.07 -16.21
CA GLU A 134 4.94 -1.11 -16.67
C GLU A 134 5.59 0.27 -16.58
N MET A 135 6.89 0.34 -16.27
CA MET A 135 7.64 1.60 -16.29
C MET A 135 7.50 2.26 -17.66
N GLY A 136 6.96 3.47 -17.68
CA GLY A 136 6.69 4.18 -18.92
C GLY A 136 6.35 5.64 -18.70
N LYS A 137 6.27 6.39 -19.81
CA LYS A 137 5.88 7.79 -19.81
C LYS A 137 4.35 7.92 -19.84
N TYR A 138 3.73 8.32 -18.74
CA TYR A 138 2.26 8.36 -18.63
C TYR A 138 1.65 9.77 -18.56
N LYS A 139 2.49 10.81 -18.57
CA LYS A 139 2.09 12.22 -18.53
C LYS A 139 2.66 13.01 -19.70
#